data_AF-A0A1M7ABH8-F1
#
_entry.id   AF-A0A1M7ABH8-F1
#
_cell.length_a   1.000
_cell.length_b   1.000
_cell.length_c   1.000
_cell.angle_alpha   90.00
_cell.angle_beta   90.00
_cell.angle_gamma   90.00
#
_symmetry.space_group_name_H-M   'P 1'
#
loop_
_entity.id
_entity.type
_entity.pdbx_description
1 polymer ?
#
loop_
_entity_poly.entity_id
_entity_poly.type
_entity_poly.pdbx_seq_one_letter_code
_entity_poly.pdbx_strand_id
1 'polypeptide(L)'
;MLLYACGDAKKTSTKNLAHSAAKADSAAQTITVPDLPTEQYVAEIIRKCAAVSQQLATLSPAAAAELYRSLAQYMDTAVTGISQNESKWLDTYINYYSETASKYLPPPDVEARIKLLATAGIEPWYIGEGYTELRIVPDFYTKLFGHTLPRDYQQYLQLRADEDTVLYSADAGLMIPFHDIGLRVRNWEKFLQDHPKSIFTANAREQYTYYLTDYLFGQDNTPAFDNHSDLSTLLPENKAEYTAYADLHSGTHSGAVVKLFLDTLDKVSSMDQFRDIIRDAISNINEMRVTVLPKQPEFHEAAIETQTKTTYDKLPGEVAIAEGTNEKIDRTLDTILYFRQQNNTYCMAVYKNQGSKGSAPVSGWVDVWVFKKVNDHWQLADKMLEAGGGGMYGNSGYFDKLLAFGPDATGIIINGGITHMGTSASWDDVLTFSNDKLSKAFHIVTYDAYEGPTGRSSCNSVKWYMEPGSSGEAFDLVIVPGSCMAQNTPLERIVVSARDGKYAVPAKFQETGI
;
A
#
# COMPACT_ATOMS: atom_id res chain seq x y z
N MET A 1 -74.80 -19.75 1.22
CA MET A 1 -75.96 -18.88 1.00
C MET A 1 -75.45 -17.62 0.31
N LEU A 2 -75.82 -17.44 -0.96
CA LEU A 2 -75.63 -16.29 -1.89
C LEU A 2 -74.22 -15.64 -1.98
N LEU A 3 -73.42 -15.82 -3.05
CA LEU A 3 -73.52 -15.36 -4.48
C LEU A 3 -73.40 -13.85 -4.71
N TYR A 4 -72.29 -13.43 -5.36
CA TYR A 4 -72.16 -12.67 -6.64
C TYR A 4 -70.66 -12.27 -6.79
N ALA A 5 -69.81 -12.77 -7.72
CA ALA A 5 -69.78 -12.69 -9.19
C ALA A 5 -69.85 -11.23 -9.72
N CYS A 6 -69.09 -10.73 -10.71
CA CYS A 6 -68.04 -11.20 -11.61
C CYS A 6 -67.44 -9.95 -12.32
N GLY A 7 -66.25 -10.02 -12.93
CA GLY A 7 -65.70 -8.93 -13.75
C GLY A 7 -64.40 -9.29 -14.46
N ASP A 8 -64.56 -9.97 -15.59
CA ASP A 8 -63.63 -10.64 -16.52
C ASP A 8 -62.17 -10.22 -16.75
N ALA A 9 -61.45 -11.25 -17.22
CA ALA A 9 -60.04 -11.32 -17.54
C ALA A 9 -59.63 -10.57 -18.83
N LYS A 10 -58.35 -10.18 -18.87
CA LYS A 10 -57.48 -10.42 -20.04
C LYS A 10 -56.03 -10.59 -19.59
N LYS A 11 -55.46 -11.74 -19.96
CA LYS A 11 -54.03 -12.10 -19.87
C LYS A 11 -53.19 -11.16 -20.71
N THR A 12 -52.05 -10.70 -20.17
CA THR A 12 -50.75 -10.72 -20.87
C THR A 12 -49.59 -10.42 -19.94
N SER A 13 -48.48 -11.12 -20.21
CA SER A 13 -47.08 -10.94 -19.78
C SER A 13 -46.68 -11.19 -18.32
N THR A 14 -45.99 -12.32 -18.16
CA THR A 14 -44.85 -12.54 -17.27
C THR A 14 -44.07 -11.25 -16.98
N LYS A 15 -44.22 -10.72 -15.76
CA LYS A 15 -43.23 -9.80 -15.20
C LYS A 15 -42.04 -10.61 -14.71
N ASN A 16 -40.95 -10.49 -15.45
CA ASN A 16 -39.60 -10.67 -14.94
C ASN A 16 -39.49 -9.98 -13.57
N LEU A 17 -39.22 -10.76 -12.53
CA LEU A 17 -38.57 -10.28 -11.31
C LEU A 17 -37.13 -9.94 -11.70
N ALA A 18 -36.96 -8.79 -12.35
CA ALA A 18 -35.66 -8.17 -12.47
C ALA A 18 -35.21 -7.81 -11.06
N HIS A 19 -34.25 -8.58 -10.54
CA HIS A 19 -33.33 -8.08 -9.53
C HIS A 19 -32.73 -6.80 -10.11
N SER A 20 -33.25 -5.64 -9.70
CA SER A 20 -32.51 -4.40 -9.84
C SER A 20 -31.36 -4.48 -8.84
N ALA A 21 -30.25 -5.08 -9.28
CA ALA A 21 -28.95 -4.68 -8.78
C ALA A 21 -28.85 -3.18 -9.07
N ALA A 22 -29.17 -2.37 -8.06
CA ALA A 22 -28.85 -0.97 -8.08
C ALA A 22 -27.32 -0.91 -8.16
N LYS A 23 -26.80 -0.76 -9.37
CA LYS A 23 -25.47 -0.22 -9.58
C LYS A 23 -25.50 1.14 -8.92
N ALA A 24 -24.99 1.21 -7.70
CA ALA A 24 -24.56 2.46 -7.13
C ALA A 24 -23.44 2.95 -8.04
N ASP A 25 -23.73 3.96 -8.86
CA ASP A 25 -22.73 4.97 -9.20
C ASP A 25 -22.30 5.59 -7.87
N SER A 26 -21.38 4.95 -7.16
CA SER A 26 -20.65 5.59 -6.08
C SER A 26 -19.53 6.40 -6.72
N ALA A 27 -19.85 7.66 -7.02
CA ALA A 27 -18.83 8.70 -6.93
C ALA A 27 -18.03 8.42 -5.64
N ALA A 28 -16.69 8.46 -5.70
CA ALA A 28 -15.86 8.25 -4.52
C ALA A 28 -16.37 9.18 -3.42
N GLN A 29 -17.10 8.62 -2.45
CA GLN A 29 -17.51 9.38 -1.28
C GLN A 29 -16.24 9.52 -0.46
N THR A 30 -15.67 10.72 -0.45
CA THR A 30 -14.59 11.08 0.46
C THR A 30 -14.99 10.61 1.86
N ILE A 31 -14.19 9.73 2.44
CA ILE A 31 -14.43 9.23 3.80
C ILE A 31 -14.16 10.38 4.75
N THR A 32 -15.21 10.93 5.36
CA THR A 32 -15.11 12.08 6.27
C THR A 32 -15.38 11.66 7.70
N VAL A 33 -14.71 12.32 8.65
CA VAL A 33 -14.97 12.20 10.09
C VAL A 33 -16.13 13.10 10.49
N PRO A 34 -17.26 12.57 10.95
CA PRO A 34 -18.34 13.39 11.49
C PRO A 34 -17.89 14.17 12.74
N ASP A 35 -18.38 15.39 12.91
CA ASP A 35 -18.21 16.11 14.18
C ASP A 35 -19.27 15.62 15.19
N LEU A 36 -18.91 14.63 16.02
CA LEU A 36 -19.79 14.00 17.00
C LEU A 36 -19.06 13.85 18.34
N PRO A 37 -19.76 13.98 19.49
CA PRO A 37 -19.17 13.67 20.78
C PRO A 37 -18.93 12.16 20.94
N THR A 38 -17.95 11.78 21.75
CA THR A 38 -17.55 10.38 21.99
C THR A 38 -18.73 9.47 22.35
N GLU A 39 -19.67 9.94 23.17
CA GLU A 39 -20.84 9.15 23.59
C GLU A 39 -21.72 8.77 22.40
N GLN A 40 -21.85 9.65 21.40
CA GLN A 40 -22.63 9.35 20.20
C GLN A 40 -21.90 8.37 19.29
N TYR A 41 -20.58 8.48 19.16
CA TYR A 41 -19.77 7.48 18.47
C TYR A 41 -19.94 6.10 19.11
N VAL A 42 -19.75 6.00 20.43
CA VAL A 42 -19.88 4.75 21.18
C VAL A 42 -21.29 4.15 21.03
N ALA A 43 -22.34 4.96 21.16
CA ALA A 43 -23.72 4.50 21.00
C ALA A 43 -23.98 3.95 19.59
N GLU A 44 -23.46 4.62 18.56
CA GLU A 44 -23.64 4.20 17.17
C GLU A 44 -22.82 2.93 16.85
N ILE A 45 -21.61 2.77 17.39
CA ILE A 45 -20.84 1.51 17.30
C ILE A 45 -21.67 0.36 17.89
N ILE A 46 -22.17 0.51 19.13
CA ILE A 46 -22.98 -0.52 19.79
C ILE A 46 -24.21 -0.87 18.96
N ARG A 47 -24.91 0.15 18.42
CA ARG A 47 -26.08 -0.05 17.57
C ARG A 47 -25.74 -0.82 16.29
N LYS A 48 -24.64 -0.48 15.62
CA LYS A 48 -24.20 -1.18 14.41
C LYS A 48 -23.80 -2.62 14.72
N CYS A 49 -23.06 -2.87 15.78
CA CYS A 49 -22.69 -4.22 16.21
C CYS A 49 -23.94 -5.07 16.49
N ALA A 50 -24.94 -4.52 17.19
CA ALA A 50 -26.20 -5.22 17.44
C ALA A 50 -26.95 -5.55 16.13
N ALA A 51 -26.98 -4.59 15.19
CA ALA A 51 -27.61 -4.78 13.89
C ALA A 51 -26.87 -5.83 13.02
N VAL A 52 -25.54 -5.87 13.06
CA VAL A 52 -24.73 -6.89 12.39
C VAL A 52 -25.05 -8.26 12.98
N SER A 53 -24.94 -8.42 14.31
CA SER A 53 -25.22 -9.68 15.00
C SER A 53 -26.60 -10.27 14.67
N GLN A 54 -27.64 -9.42 14.54
CA GLN A 54 -28.98 -9.86 14.16
C GLN A 54 -29.08 -10.38 12.73
N GLN A 55 -28.28 -9.83 11.81
CA GLN A 55 -28.33 -10.19 10.39
C GLN A 55 -27.49 -11.44 10.08
N LEU A 56 -26.35 -11.61 10.75
CA LEU A 56 -25.33 -12.63 10.41
C LEU A 56 -25.87 -14.06 10.30
N ALA A 57 -26.85 -14.45 11.13
CA ALA A 57 -27.39 -15.80 11.15
C ALA A 57 -28.05 -16.25 9.82
N THR A 58 -28.37 -15.30 8.93
CA THR A 58 -29.12 -15.57 7.68
C THR A 58 -28.35 -15.21 6.41
N LEU A 59 -27.15 -14.63 6.54
CA LEU A 59 -26.41 -14.09 5.41
C LEU A 59 -25.50 -15.14 4.75
N SER A 60 -25.29 -14.95 3.44
CA SER A 60 -24.19 -15.62 2.74
C SER A 60 -22.85 -15.04 3.19
N PRO A 61 -21.74 -15.79 3.05
CA PRO A 61 -20.40 -15.26 3.37
C PRO A 61 -20.05 -13.98 2.60
N ALA A 62 -20.47 -13.86 1.34
CA ALA A 62 -20.28 -12.64 0.56
C ALA A 62 -21.02 -11.44 1.17
N ALA A 63 -22.29 -11.62 1.57
CA ALA A 63 -23.05 -10.56 2.23
C ALA A 63 -22.52 -10.23 3.64
N ALA A 64 -22.00 -11.21 4.37
CA ALA A 64 -21.31 -10.98 5.64
C ALA A 64 -20.02 -10.14 5.45
N ALA A 65 -19.29 -10.37 4.36
CA ALA A 65 -18.12 -9.58 4.02
C ALA A 65 -18.47 -8.11 3.69
N GLU A 66 -19.60 -7.86 3.01
CA GLU A 66 -20.11 -6.48 2.81
C GLU A 66 -20.39 -5.79 4.15
N LEU A 67 -21.07 -6.48 5.08
CA LEU A 67 -21.34 -5.94 6.42
C LEU A 67 -20.06 -5.67 7.20
N TYR A 68 -19.06 -6.56 7.12
CA TYR A 68 -17.76 -6.35 7.72
C TYR A 68 -17.10 -5.07 7.19
N ARG A 69 -17.03 -4.87 5.88
CA ARG A 69 -16.37 -3.69 5.30
C ARG A 69 -17.09 -2.41 5.66
N SER A 70 -18.43 -2.42 5.67
CA SER A 70 -19.23 -1.27 6.11
C SER A 70 -18.99 -0.92 7.59
N LEU A 71 -18.93 -1.93 8.47
CA LEU A 71 -18.64 -1.71 9.89
C LEU A 71 -17.19 -1.24 10.08
N ALA A 72 -16.23 -1.89 9.43
CA ALA A 72 -14.81 -1.57 9.58
C ALA A 72 -14.49 -0.15 9.12
N GLN A 73 -15.05 0.28 7.99
CA GLN A 73 -14.96 1.67 7.55
C GLN A 73 -15.51 2.65 8.59
N TYR A 74 -16.68 2.35 9.18
CA TYR A 74 -17.25 3.20 10.22
C TYR A 74 -16.39 3.21 11.49
N MET A 75 -15.87 2.06 11.90
CA MET A 75 -15.00 1.96 13.07
C MET A 75 -13.72 2.79 12.88
N ASP A 76 -13.11 2.77 11.70
CA ASP A 76 -11.94 3.60 11.39
C ASP A 76 -12.24 5.09 11.58
N THR A 77 -13.35 5.56 11.01
CA THR A 77 -13.79 6.96 11.16
C THR A 77 -14.12 7.29 12.62
N ALA A 78 -14.80 6.39 13.34
CA ALA A 78 -15.20 6.60 14.73
C ALA A 78 -14.00 6.64 15.67
N VAL A 79 -13.01 5.77 15.49
CA VAL A 79 -11.78 5.79 16.30
C VAL A 79 -11.04 7.11 16.09
N THR A 80 -10.92 7.61 14.85
CA THR A 80 -10.31 8.93 14.61
C THR A 80 -11.06 10.06 15.33
N GLY A 81 -12.39 10.12 15.20
CA GLY A 81 -13.19 11.15 15.85
C GLY A 81 -13.16 11.08 17.38
N ILE A 82 -13.18 9.86 17.95
CA ILE A 82 -13.02 9.66 19.39
C ILE A 82 -11.61 10.10 19.82
N SER A 83 -10.55 9.72 19.12
CA SER A 83 -9.19 10.12 19.46
C SER A 83 -9.03 11.65 19.49
N GLN A 84 -9.67 12.37 18.58
CA GLN A 84 -9.69 13.84 18.60
C GLN A 84 -10.37 14.39 19.87
N ASN A 85 -11.54 13.84 20.22
CA ASN A 85 -12.29 14.23 21.41
C ASN A 85 -11.55 13.89 22.73
N GLU A 86 -10.82 12.77 22.75
CA GLU A 86 -10.15 12.23 23.93
C GLU A 86 -8.67 12.64 24.05
N SER A 87 -8.14 13.38 23.07
CA SER A 87 -6.72 13.81 22.96
C SER A 87 -6.10 14.26 24.28
N LYS A 88 -6.81 15.11 25.03
CA LYS A 88 -6.29 15.70 26.28
C LYS A 88 -5.78 14.68 27.30
N TRP A 89 -6.49 13.57 27.52
CA TRP A 89 -6.02 12.56 28.47
C TRP A 89 -5.12 11.52 27.81
N LEU A 90 -5.25 11.29 26.50
CA LEU A 90 -4.32 10.44 25.74
C LEU A 90 -2.89 10.98 25.82
N ASP A 91 -2.70 12.29 25.66
CA ASP A 91 -1.39 12.97 25.74
C ASP A 91 -0.70 12.82 27.10
N THR A 92 -1.46 12.50 28.15
CA THR A 92 -0.95 12.37 29.51
C THR A 92 -1.09 10.96 30.09
N TYR A 93 -1.60 10.01 29.30
CA TYR A 93 -1.92 8.66 29.76
C TYR A 93 -0.69 7.91 30.28
N ILE A 94 0.48 8.13 29.66
CA ILE A 94 1.75 7.53 30.08
C ILE A 94 2.11 7.86 31.54
N ASN A 95 1.72 9.04 32.02
CA ASN A 95 2.00 9.48 33.39
C ASN A 95 1.20 8.69 34.45
N TYR A 96 0.22 7.89 34.02
CA TYR A 96 -0.55 7.04 34.91
C TYR A 96 0.07 5.66 35.11
N TYR A 97 1.17 5.33 34.44
CA TYR A 97 1.85 4.05 34.66
C TYR A 97 2.50 4.00 36.06
N SER A 98 2.19 2.95 36.82
CA SER A 98 2.84 2.67 38.09
C SER A 98 3.83 1.53 37.91
N GLU A 99 5.13 1.84 38.04
CA GLU A 99 6.20 0.83 38.00
C GLU A 99 5.99 -0.24 39.07
N THR A 100 5.68 0.17 40.30
CA THR A 100 5.44 -0.72 41.44
C THR A 100 4.28 -1.70 41.20
N ALA A 101 3.19 -1.25 40.57
CA ALA A 101 2.04 -2.09 40.28
C ALA A 101 2.14 -2.77 38.90
N SER A 102 3.14 -2.39 38.09
CA SER A 102 3.34 -2.79 36.70
C SER A 102 2.06 -2.65 35.85
N LYS A 103 1.33 -1.54 36.03
CA LYS A 103 0.09 -1.24 35.31
C LYS A 103 -0.25 0.25 35.33
N TYR A 104 -1.13 0.66 34.42
CA TYR A 104 -1.73 1.99 34.41
C TYR A 104 -2.77 2.15 35.53
N LEU A 105 -2.72 3.29 36.22
CA LEU A 105 -3.60 3.71 37.31
C LEU A 105 -4.19 5.10 37.00
N PRO A 106 -5.05 5.21 35.97
CA PRO A 106 -5.65 6.49 35.60
C PRO A 106 -6.55 7.04 36.72
N PRO A 107 -6.71 8.37 36.81
CA PRO A 107 -7.66 8.97 37.75
C PRO A 107 -9.12 8.60 37.42
N PRO A 108 -10.07 8.73 38.37
CA PRO A 108 -11.43 8.21 38.21
C PRO A 108 -12.20 8.74 37.00
N ASP A 109 -11.95 9.98 36.59
CA ASP A 109 -12.55 10.61 35.40
C ASP A 109 -12.05 9.96 34.11
N VAL A 110 -10.73 9.74 33.99
CA VAL A 110 -10.14 9.02 32.84
C VAL A 110 -10.55 7.55 32.85
N GLU A 111 -10.61 6.89 34.01
CA GLU A 111 -11.09 5.52 34.12
C GLU A 111 -12.56 5.38 33.65
N ALA A 112 -13.41 6.39 33.92
CA ALA A 112 -14.76 6.43 33.41
C ALA A 112 -14.82 6.57 31.88
N ARG A 113 -13.93 7.36 31.27
CA ARG A 113 -13.79 7.44 29.80
C ARG A 113 -13.37 6.09 29.21
N ILE A 114 -12.33 5.46 29.76
CA ILE A 114 -11.84 4.15 29.30
C ILE A 114 -12.95 3.09 29.40
N LYS A 115 -13.72 3.07 30.50
CA LYS A 115 -14.86 2.16 30.66
C LYS A 115 -15.94 2.39 29.61
N LEU A 116 -16.24 3.65 29.27
CA LEU A 116 -17.16 3.97 28.18
C LEU A 116 -16.64 3.43 26.85
N LEU A 117 -15.38 3.69 26.50
CA LEU A 117 -14.76 3.22 25.25
C LEU A 117 -14.74 1.69 25.14
N ALA A 118 -14.47 1.01 26.25
CA ALA A 118 -14.46 -0.46 26.30
C ALA A 118 -15.83 -1.07 25.93
N THR A 119 -16.95 -0.37 26.16
CA THR A 119 -18.28 -0.85 25.72
C THR A 119 -18.44 -0.91 24.20
N ALA A 120 -17.62 -0.17 23.46
CA ALA A 120 -17.53 -0.17 22.00
C ALA A 120 -16.35 -1.02 21.48
N GLY A 121 -15.65 -1.75 22.36
CA GLY A 121 -14.46 -2.52 21.97
C GLY A 121 -13.26 -1.64 21.61
N ILE A 122 -13.13 -0.47 22.24
CA ILE A 122 -12.02 0.46 22.05
C ILE A 122 -11.20 0.54 23.35
N GLU A 123 -9.88 0.55 23.22
CA GLU A 123 -8.95 0.65 24.35
C GLU A 123 -7.81 1.64 24.07
N PRO A 124 -7.25 2.28 25.11
CA PRO A 124 -5.97 2.97 25.00
C PRO A 124 -4.84 1.97 24.81
N TRP A 125 -3.91 2.33 23.94
CA TRP A 125 -2.73 1.54 23.61
C TRP A 125 -1.50 2.44 23.61
N TYR A 126 -0.63 2.25 24.60
CA TYR A 126 0.63 2.98 24.68
C TYR A 126 1.60 2.43 23.64
N ILE A 127 2.02 3.26 22.68
CA ILE A 127 2.82 2.84 21.52
C ILE A 127 4.31 3.18 21.61
N GLY A 128 4.75 3.78 22.73
CA GLY A 128 6.14 4.23 22.91
C GLY A 128 6.27 5.75 22.92
N GLU A 129 7.45 6.24 23.32
CA GLU A 129 7.83 7.67 23.34
C GLU A 129 6.81 8.63 23.99
N GLY A 130 6.03 8.15 24.96
CA GLY A 130 4.99 8.96 25.59
C GLY A 130 3.67 9.06 24.81
N TYR A 131 3.56 8.45 23.63
CA TYR A 131 2.34 8.43 22.82
C TYR A 131 1.40 7.29 23.20
N THR A 132 0.11 7.61 23.27
CA THR A 132 -0.97 6.65 23.48
C THR A 132 -2.03 6.87 22.40
N GLU A 133 -2.39 5.80 21.71
CA GLU A 133 -3.45 5.81 20.71
C GLU A 133 -4.69 5.11 21.23
N LEU A 134 -5.84 5.37 20.61
CA LEU A 134 -7.00 4.50 20.76
C LEU A 134 -7.03 3.50 19.61
N ARG A 135 -7.31 2.24 19.95
CA ARG A 135 -7.46 1.16 18.97
C ARG A 135 -8.68 0.32 19.24
N ILE A 136 -9.08 -0.44 18.23
CA ILE A 136 -10.06 -1.51 18.37
C ILE A 136 -9.37 -2.71 19.04
N VAL A 137 -10.03 -3.35 20.01
CA VAL A 137 -9.47 -4.54 20.67
C VAL A 137 -9.20 -5.66 19.64
N PRO A 138 -8.11 -6.44 19.77
CA PRO A 138 -7.62 -7.31 18.68
C PRO A 138 -8.65 -8.31 18.15
N ASP A 139 -9.48 -8.88 19.03
CA ASP A 139 -10.45 -9.93 18.67
C ASP A 139 -11.88 -9.40 18.38
N PHE A 140 -12.05 -8.09 18.22
CA PHE A 140 -13.35 -7.47 18.01
C PHE A 140 -14.10 -8.07 16.80
N TYR A 141 -13.46 -8.10 15.63
CA TYR A 141 -14.08 -8.60 14.42
C TYR A 141 -14.23 -10.12 14.41
N THR A 142 -13.25 -10.85 14.95
CA THR A 142 -13.30 -12.32 15.02
C THR A 142 -14.41 -12.79 15.96
N LYS A 143 -14.65 -12.10 17.08
CA LYS A 143 -15.79 -12.35 17.97
C LYS A 143 -17.14 -12.02 17.32
N LEU A 144 -17.24 -10.89 16.62
CA LEU A 144 -18.50 -10.44 16.05
C LEU A 144 -18.94 -11.30 14.85
N PHE A 145 -18.02 -11.59 13.94
CA PHE A 145 -18.33 -12.29 12.69
C PHE A 145 -18.08 -13.80 12.76
N GLY A 146 -17.10 -14.26 13.54
CA GLY A 146 -16.75 -15.67 13.68
C GLY A 146 -16.58 -16.38 12.32
N HIS A 147 -17.23 -17.54 12.18
CA HIS A 147 -17.14 -18.37 10.97
C HIS A 147 -18.06 -17.94 9.82
N THR A 148 -18.78 -16.81 9.94
CA THR A 148 -19.74 -16.37 8.90
C THR A 148 -19.06 -15.73 7.69
N LEU A 149 -17.83 -15.25 7.84
CA LEU A 149 -17.08 -14.60 6.77
C LEU A 149 -16.49 -15.61 5.77
N PRO A 150 -16.08 -15.18 4.57
CA PRO A 150 -15.27 -16.00 3.67
C PRO A 150 -13.93 -16.40 4.32
N ARG A 151 -13.32 -17.49 3.83
CA ARG A 151 -12.14 -18.09 4.48
C ARG A 151 -10.93 -17.15 4.55
N ASP A 152 -10.71 -16.35 3.51
CA ASP A 152 -9.63 -15.36 3.47
C ASP A 152 -9.84 -14.27 4.53
N TYR A 153 -11.06 -13.75 4.68
CA TYR A 153 -11.41 -12.82 5.77
C TYR A 153 -11.18 -13.43 7.15
N GLN A 154 -11.64 -14.66 7.39
CA GLN A 154 -11.46 -15.34 8.67
C GLN A 154 -9.98 -15.45 9.04
N GLN A 155 -9.15 -15.89 8.09
CA GLN A 155 -7.72 -16.07 8.34
C GLN A 155 -6.98 -14.74 8.49
N TYR A 156 -7.27 -13.74 7.64
CA TYR A 156 -6.67 -12.42 7.77
C TYR A 156 -6.96 -11.79 9.14
N LEU A 157 -8.23 -11.77 9.55
CA LEU A 157 -8.65 -11.20 10.82
C LEU A 157 -8.09 -11.96 12.02
N GLN A 158 -7.97 -13.29 11.91
CA GLN A 158 -7.35 -14.08 12.97
C GLN A 158 -5.86 -13.75 13.12
N LEU A 159 -5.12 -13.65 12.01
CA LEU A 159 -3.70 -13.25 12.05
C LEU A 159 -3.52 -11.89 12.72
N ARG A 160 -4.34 -10.90 12.34
CA ARG A 160 -4.34 -9.58 12.99
C ARG A 160 -4.68 -9.68 14.48
N ALA A 161 -5.72 -10.42 14.84
CA ALA A 161 -6.15 -10.57 16.23
C ALA A 161 -5.08 -11.22 17.11
N ASP A 162 -4.36 -12.22 16.60
CA ASP A 162 -3.30 -12.91 17.33
C ASP A 162 -2.07 -12.00 17.50
N GLU A 163 -1.68 -11.29 16.43
CA GLU A 163 -0.48 -10.45 16.39
C GLU A 163 -0.63 -9.11 17.12
N ASP A 164 -1.82 -8.51 17.10
CA ASP A 164 -2.11 -7.20 17.70
C ASP A 164 -2.31 -7.29 19.23
N THR A 165 -2.02 -8.44 19.85
CA THR A 165 -1.99 -8.62 21.32
C THR A 165 -0.77 -7.98 21.98
N VAL A 166 0.28 -7.71 21.21
CA VAL A 166 1.55 -7.16 21.68
C VAL A 166 2.11 -6.19 20.64
N LEU A 167 2.77 -5.13 21.09
CA LEU A 167 3.58 -4.31 20.19
C LEU A 167 4.76 -5.14 19.70
N TYR A 168 4.93 -5.24 18.39
CA TYR A 168 6.13 -5.87 17.84
C TYR A 168 7.28 -4.87 17.64
N SER A 169 6.95 -3.58 17.53
CA SER A 169 7.87 -2.49 17.21
C SER A 169 7.41 -1.21 17.92
N ALA A 170 8.35 -0.50 18.55
CA ALA A 170 8.16 0.82 19.17
C ALA A 170 9.50 1.57 19.20
N ASP A 171 9.52 2.86 18.91
CA ASP A 171 10.75 3.70 18.90
C ASP A 171 11.89 3.03 18.10
N ALA A 172 11.61 2.61 16.87
CA ALA A 172 12.55 1.87 16.01
C ALA A 172 13.24 0.67 16.71
N GLY A 173 12.58 0.05 17.68
CA GLY A 173 13.02 -1.11 18.41
C GLY A 173 12.00 -2.24 18.35
N LEU A 174 12.49 -3.45 18.10
CA LEU A 174 11.74 -4.69 18.14
C LEU A 174 11.42 -5.05 19.59
N MET A 175 10.13 -5.22 19.85
CA MET A 175 9.57 -5.49 21.17
C MET A 175 9.25 -6.99 21.39
N ILE A 176 9.47 -7.80 20.35
CA ILE A 176 9.37 -9.26 20.38
C ILE A 176 10.67 -9.88 19.83
N PRO A 177 11.02 -11.12 20.23
CA PRO A 177 12.19 -11.80 19.71
C PRO A 177 12.14 -12.00 18.18
N PHE A 178 13.32 -12.05 17.54
CA PHE A 178 13.45 -12.34 16.11
C PHE A 178 12.70 -13.61 15.70
N HIS A 179 12.71 -14.65 16.53
CA HIS A 179 11.94 -15.88 16.31
C HIS A 179 10.46 -15.64 16.05
N ASP A 180 9.82 -14.81 16.86
CA ASP A 180 8.40 -14.52 16.74
C ASP A 180 8.12 -13.70 15.47
N ILE A 181 9.03 -12.81 15.07
CA ILE A 181 8.94 -12.10 13.78
C ILE A 181 9.03 -13.09 12.62
N GLY A 182 9.97 -14.05 12.67
CA GLY A 182 10.07 -15.13 11.69
C GLY A 182 8.79 -15.95 11.57
N LEU A 183 8.10 -16.20 12.68
CA LEU A 183 6.79 -16.87 12.68
C LEU A 183 5.70 -16.00 12.01
N ARG A 184 5.68 -14.69 12.27
CA ARG A 184 4.79 -13.75 11.56
C ARG A 184 5.06 -13.76 10.06
N VAL A 185 6.32 -13.72 9.62
CA VAL A 185 6.69 -13.86 8.19
C VAL A 185 6.07 -15.11 7.57
N ARG A 186 6.18 -16.27 8.24
CA ARG A 186 5.61 -17.53 7.74
C ARG A 186 4.09 -17.50 7.64
N ASN A 187 3.43 -16.90 8.63
CA ASN A 187 1.98 -16.79 8.66
C ASN A 187 1.46 -15.92 7.50
N TRP A 188 2.08 -14.76 7.27
CA TRP A 188 1.72 -13.86 6.17
C TRP A 188 2.06 -14.44 4.79
N GLU A 189 3.21 -15.12 4.65
CA GLU A 189 3.53 -15.87 3.42
C GLU A 189 2.48 -16.95 3.13
N LYS A 190 2.09 -17.72 4.15
CA LYS A 190 1.06 -18.76 4.01
C LYS A 190 -0.29 -18.17 3.61
N PHE A 191 -0.68 -17.05 4.19
CA PHE A 191 -1.91 -16.35 3.81
C PHE A 191 -1.88 -15.97 2.31
N LEU A 192 -0.77 -15.41 1.84
CA LEU A 192 -0.60 -15.02 0.43
C LEU A 192 -0.64 -16.22 -0.52
N GLN A 193 -0.13 -17.38 -0.09
CA GLN A 193 -0.19 -18.64 -0.87
C GLN A 193 -1.60 -19.24 -0.89
N ASP A 194 -2.29 -19.25 0.24
CA ASP A 194 -3.63 -19.83 0.38
C ASP A 194 -4.71 -18.94 -0.28
N HIS A 195 -4.52 -17.60 -0.27
CA HIS A 195 -5.51 -16.61 -0.76
C HIS A 195 -4.91 -15.52 -1.66
N PRO A 196 -4.28 -15.86 -2.80
CA PRO A 196 -3.58 -14.90 -3.66
C PRO A 196 -4.51 -13.86 -4.33
N LYS A 197 -5.82 -14.10 -4.30
CA LYS A 197 -6.86 -13.20 -4.86
C LYS A 197 -7.72 -12.56 -3.76
N SER A 198 -7.29 -12.61 -2.50
CA SER A 198 -8.00 -11.94 -1.41
C SER A 198 -8.00 -10.42 -1.62
N ILE A 199 -9.03 -9.75 -1.12
CA ILE A 199 -9.02 -8.28 -1.00
C ILE A 199 -7.86 -7.78 -0.13
N PHE A 200 -7.38 -8.61 0.80
CA PHE A 200 -6.29 -8.25 1.72
C PHE A 200 -4.90 -8.51 1.15
N THR A 201 -4.78 -8.96 -0.10
CA THR A 201 -3.49 -9.36 -0.70
C THR A 201 -2.45 -8.25 -0.62
N ALA A 202 -2.82 -7.00 -0.94
CA ALA A 202 -1.89 -5.87 -0.86
C ALA A 202 -1.42 -5.62 0.58
N ASN A 203 -2.34 -5.59 1.55
CA ASN A 203 -2.00 -5.41 2.97
C ASN A 203 -1.15 -6.57 3.50
N ALA A 204 -1.47 -7.81 3.13
CA ALA A 204 -0.70 -8.98 3.53
C ALA A 204 0.72 -8.99 2.95
N ARG A 205 0.90 -8.49 1.71
CA ARG A 205 2.24 -8.28 1.12
C ARG A 205 3.05 -7.25 1.89
N GLU A 206 2.45 -6.14 2.28
CA GLU A 206 3.14 -5.14 3.11
C GLU A 206 3.56 -5.72 4.46
N GLN A 207 2.66 -6.41 5.18
CA GLN A 207 3.01 -7.04 6.46
C GLN A 207 4.14 -8.06 6.29
N TYR A 208 4.04 -8.92 5.27
CA TYR A 208 5.11 -9.86 4.93
C TYR A 208 6.45 -9.15 4.67
N THR A 209 6.45 -8.10 3.86
CA THR A 209 7.66 -7.35 3.48
C THR A 209 8.27 -6.64 4.68
N TYR A 210 7.46 -5.98 5.52
CA TYR A 210 7.94 -5.33 6.73
C TYR A 210 8.53 -6.34 7.71
N TYR A 211 7.79 -7.40 8.03
CA TYR A 211 8.29 -8.42 8.95
C TYR A 211 9.53 -9.12 8.44
N LEU A 212 9.64 -9.43 7.14
CA LEU A 212 10.84 -10.08 6.63
C LEU A 212 12.04 -9.12 6.57
N THR A 213 11.79 -7.83 6.33
CA THR A 213 12.85 -6.81 6.39
C THR A 213 13.37 -6.67 7.82
N ASP A 214 12.46 -6.47 8.78
CA ASP A 214 12.79 -6.33 10.19
C ASP A 214 13.41 -7.61 10.76
N TYR A 215 12.94 -8.78 10.33
CA TYR A 215 13.52 -10.07 10.70
C TYR A 215 14.96 -10.23 10.20
N LEU A 216 15.33 -9.67 9.05
CA LEU A 216 16.68 -9.84 8.48
C LEU A 216 17.66 -8.75 8.96
N PHE A 217 17.17 -7.53 9.10
CA PHE A 217 18.01 -6.36 9.36
C PHE A 217 17.87 -5.79 10.78
N GLY A 218 16.82 -6.17 11.51
CA GLY A 218 16.41 -5.51 12.74
C GLY A 218 15.90 -4.09 12.46
N GLN A 219 15.77 -3.33 13.54
CA GLN A 219 15.50 -1.89 13.49
C GLN A 219 16.63 -1.12 14.20
N ASP A 220 16.64 0.21 14.11
CA ASP A 220 17.76 1.04 14.59
C ASP A 220 18.16 0.79 16.05
N ASN A 221 17.18 0.61 16.94
CA ASN A 221 17.42 0.37 18.37
C ASN A 221 17.54 -1.13 18.72
N THR A 222 17.34 -2.02 17.75
CA THR A 222 17.44 -3.49 17.90
C THR A 222 17.98 -4.12 16.61
N PRO A 223 19.22 -3.76 16.22
CA PRO A 223 19.72 -4.13 14.91
C PRO A 223 20.08 -5.60 14.85
N ALA A 224 20.04 -6.18 13.65
CA ALA A 224 20.56 -7.53 13.44
C ALA A 224 22.10 -7.60 13.48
N PHE A 225 22.77 -6.45 13.32
CA PHE A 225 24.22 -6.28 13.23
C PHE A 225 24.71 -5.34 14.34
N ASP A 226 25.86 -5.60 14.97
CA ASP A 226 26.45 -4.65 15.94
C ASP A 226 26.78 -3.29 15.27
N ASN A 227 27.13 -3.32 13.99
CA ASN A 227 27.34 -2.13 13.18
C ASN A 227 26.56 -2.23 11.86
N HIS A 228 25.59 -1.32 11.69
CA HIS A 228 24.71 -1.25 10.52
C HIS A 228 25.41 -1.08 9.16
N SER A 229 26.72 -0.81 9.14
CA SER A 229 27.51 -0.65 7.92
C SER A 229 28.54 -1.76 7.70
N ASP A 230 28.66 -2.72 8.63
CA ASP A 230 29.66 -3.78 8.58
C ASP A 230 28.97 -5.16 8.57
N LEU A 231 28.97 -5.81 7.41
CA LEU A 231 28.38 -7.13 7.20
C LEU A 231 29.00 -8.22 8.09
N SER A 232 30.25 -8.05 8.53
CA SER A 232 30.94 -9.02 9.39
C SER A 232 30.42 -9.02 10.83
N THR A 233 29.59 -8.03 11.19
CA THR A 233 29.08 -7.82 12.55
C THR A 233 27.66 -8.38 12.76
N LEU A 234 27.19 -9.27 11.87
CA LEU A 234 25.94 -9.99 12.09
C LEU A 234 26.01 -10.74 13.43
N LEU A 235 25.04 -10.48 14.30
CA LEU A 235 24.98 -11.07 15.63
C LEU A 235 24.92 -12.61 15.55
N PRO A 236 25.75 -13.35 16.32
CA PRO A 236 25.81 -14.81 16.25
C PRO A 236 24.46 -15.49 16.50
N GLU A 237 23.65 -14.98 17.42
CA GLU A 237 22.30 -15.46 17.74
C GLU A 237 21.35 -15.32 16.54
N ASN A 238 21.39 -14.19 15.84
CA ASN A 238 20.58 -13.95 14.65
C ASN A 238 21.04 -14.84 13.50
N LYS A 239 22.36 -15.02 13.33
CA LYS A 239 22.90 -15.96 12.33
C LYS A 239 22.44 -17.40 12.59
N ALA A 240 22.39 -17.83 13.85
CA ALA A 240 21.90 -19.15 14.22
C ALA A 240 20.40 -19.32 13.94
N GLU A 241 19.59 -18.32 14.33
CA GLU A 241 18.14 -18.26 14.05
C GLU A 241 17.87 -18.34 12.54
N TYR A 242 18.58 -17.54 11.73
CA TYR A 242 18.42 -17.50 10.27
C TYR A 242 18.80 -18.83 9.62
N THR A 243 19.87 -19.47 10.11
CA THR A 243 20.29 -20.80 9.62
C THR A 243 19.19 -21.84 9.90
N ALA A 244 18.67 -21.86 11.13
CA ALA A 244 17.58 -22.77 11.50
C ALA A 244 16.30 -22.52 10.68
N TYR A 245 15.96 -21.25 10.46
CA TYR A 245 14.80 -20.86 9.66
C TYR A 245 14.95 -21.30 8.20
N ALA A 246 16.10 -21.04 7.58
CA ALA A 246 16.36 -21.42 6.18
C ALA A 246 16.31 -22.94 5.96
N ASP A 247 16.78 -23.72 6.94
CA ASP A 247 16.71 -25.18 6.90
C ASP A 247 15.27 -25.69 7.05
N LEU A 248 14.56 -25.22 8.08
CA LEU A 248 13.19 -25.63 8.39
C LEU A 248 12.18 -25.21 7.31
N HIS A 249 12.45 -24.09 6.62
CA HIS A 249 11.55 -23.48 5.63
C HIS A 249 12.16 -23.42 4.22
N SER A 250 13.09 -24.33 3.90
CA SER A 250 13.78 -24.39 2.61
C SER A 250 12.87 -24.49 1.37
N GLY A 251 11.61 -24.92 1.53
CA GLY A 251 10.61 -24.98 0.47
C GLY A 251 9.76 -23.72 0.28
N THR A 252 10.07 -22.62 0.97
CA THR A 252 9.26 -21.40 1.00
C THR A 252 10.04 -20.24 0.41
N HIS A 253 9.35 -19.20 -0.04
CA HIS A 253 10.00 -18.02 -0.59
C HIS A 253 10.78 -17.29 0.51
N SER A 254 10.21 -17.13 1.70
CA SER A 254 10.93 -16.53 2.83
C SER A 254 12.20 -17.32 3.18
N GLY A 255 12.14 -18.66 3.25
CA GLY A 255 13.32 -19.49 3.50
C GLY A 255 14.40 -19.35 2.43
N ALA A 256 14.00 -19.21 1.16
CA ALA A 256 14.93 -18.92 0.07
C ALA A 256 15.58 -17.53 0.19
N VAL A 257 14.84 -16.50 0.63
CA VAL A 257 15.37 -15.16 0.88
C VAL A 257 16.34 -15.16 2.07
N VAL A 258 16.01 -15.83 3.17
CA VAL A 258 16.92 -15.96 4.33
C VAL A 258 18.20 -16.71 3.93
N LYS A 259 18.08 -17.76 3.12
CA LYS A 259 19.25 -18.45 2.57
C LYS A 259 20.10 -17.52 1.70
N LEU A 260 19.47 -16.75 0.80
CA LEU A 260 20.16 -15.76 -0.03
C LEU A 260 20.89 -14.72 0.83
N PHE A 261 20.27 -14.24 1.90
CA PHE A 261 20.88 -13.33 2.87
C PHE A 261 22.19 -13.91 3.41
N LEU A 262 22.14 -15.12 3.98
CA LEU A 262 23.31 -15.80 4.55
C LEU A 262 24.40 -16.05 3.49
N ASP A 263 24.00 -16.50 2.31
CA ASP A 263 24.90 -16.82 1.20
C ASP A 263 25.58 -15.57 0.60
N THR A 264 25.04 -14.36 0.84
CA THR A 264 25.51 -13.12 0.21
C THR A 264 26.44 -12.31 1.13
N LEU A 265 26.42 -12.55 2.45
CA LEU A 265 27.22 -11.80 3.43
C LEU A 265 28.71 -11.68 3.05
N ASP A 266 29.30 -12.76 2.55
CA ASP A 266 30.73 -12.82 2.17
C ASP A 266 30.97 -12.58 0.66
N LYS A 267 29.93 -12.31 -0.14
CA LYS A 267 30.01 -12.17 -1.60
C LYS A 267 30.00 -10.73 -2.10
N VAL A 268 29.60 -9.80 -1.25
CA VAL A 268 29.54 -8.37 -1.57
C VAL A 268 30.38 -7.58 -0.58
N SER A 269 30.91 -6.45 -1.03
CA SER A 269 31.83 -5.63 -0.23
C SER A 269 31.17 -4.39 0.38
N SER A 270 29.88 -4.14 0.12
CA SER A 270 29.15 -3.00 0.67
C SER A 270 27.77 -3.39 1.20
N MET A 271 27.38 -2.75 2.30
CA MET A 271 26.05 -2.90 2.90
C MET A 271 24.94 -2.41 1.94
N ASP A 272 25.20 -1.38 1.15
CA ASP A 272 24.21 -0.88 0.19
C ASP A 272 23.90 -1.91 -0.88
N GLN A 273 24.93 -2.50 -1.50
CA GLN A 273 24.75 -3.57 -2.48
C GLN A 273 24.05 -4.79 -1.86
N PHE A 274 24.41 -5.13 -0.62
CA PHE A 274 23.75 -6.20 0.12
C PHE A 274 22.26 -5.92 0.32
N ARG A 275 21.90 -4.73 0.82
CA ARG A 275 20.51 -4.32 1.04
C ARG A 275 19.71 -4.31 -0.26
N ASP A 276 20.28 -3.84 -1.36
CA ASP A 276 19.61 -3.83 -2.66
C ASP A 276 19.23 -5.25 -3.11
N ILE A 277 20.18 -6.20 -3.08
CA ILE A 277 19.95 -7.60 -3.45
C ILE A 277 18.85 -8.23 -2.59
N ILE A 278 18.90 -8.01 -1.28
CA ILE A 278 17.95 -8.63 -0.35
C ILE A 278 16.57 -7.97 -0.43
N ARG A 279 16.47 -6.64 -0.53
CA ARG A 279 15.18 -5.93 -0.68
C ARG A 279 14.47 -6.33 -1.98
N ASP A 280 15.23 -6.51 -3.05
CA ASP A 280 14.71 -7.07 -4.30
C ASP A 280 14.16 -8.48 -4.10
N ALA A 281 14.90 -9.33 -3.38
CA ALA A 281 14.46 -10.69 -3.08
C ALA A 281 13.21 -10.75 -2.18
N ILE A 282 13.11 -9.91 -1.14
CA ILE A 282 11.94 -9.81 -0.25
C ILE A 282 10.69 -9.43 -1.06
N SER A 283 10.82 -8.46 -1.96
CA SER A 283 9.70 -7.94 -2.74
C SER A 283 9.16 -8.93 -3.79
N ASN A 284 9.90 -10.00 -4.09
CA ASN A 284 9.57 -10.97 -5.13
C ASN A 284 8.53 -12.04 -4.74
N ILE A 285 7.95 -12.00 -3.53
CA ILE A 285 7.02 -13.05 -3.07
C ILE A 285 5.82 -13.22 -4.01
N ASN A 286 5.33 -12.13 -4.62
CA ASN A 286 4.18 -12.13 -5.53
C ASN A 286 4.10 -10.87 -6.42
N GLU A 287 5.12 -10.00 -6.43
CA GLU A 287 5.20 -8.94 -7.44
C GLU A 287 5.76 -9.57 -8.70
N MET A 288 4.98 -9.53 -9.79
CA MET A 288 5.44 -10.00 -11.09
C MET A 288 6.52 -9.03 -11.55
N ARG A 289 7.76 -9.20 -11.09
CA ARG A 289 8.86 -8.27 -11.35
C ARG A 289 9.61 -8.62 -12.61
N VAL A 290 10.27 -7.60 -13.16
CA VAL A 290 11.16 -7.72 -14.30
C VAL A 290 12.53 -8.18 -13.81
N THR A 291 13.20 -9.03 -14.59
CA THR A 291 14.59 -9.42 -14.29
C THR A 291 15.52 -8.23 -14.48
N VAL A 292 15.92 -7.60 -13.38
CA VAL A 292 16.94 -6.55 -13.34
C VAL A 292 18.32 -7.18 -13.53
N LEU A 293 19.20 -6.49 -14.24
CA LEU A 293 20.56 -6.91 -14.56
C LEU A 293 21.58 -6.05 -13.81
N PRO A 294 22.77 -6.58 -13.52
CA PRO A 294 23.88 -5.78 -13.02
C PRO A 294 24.20 -4.60 -13.94
N LYS A 295 24.78 -3.54 -13.36
CA LYS A 295 25.26 -2.37 -14.12
C LYS A 295 26.16 -2.81 -15.28
N GLN A 296 25.92 -2.25 -16.47
CA GLN A 296 26.71 -2.53 -17.67
C GLN A 296 27.83 -1.50 -17.80
N PRO A 297 29.12 -1.89 -17.66
CA PRO A 297 30.23 -0.93 -17.59
C PRO A 297 30.40 -0.12 -18.88
N GLU A 298 29.96 -0.64 -20.02
CA GLU A 298 30.08 0.00 -21.32
C GLU A 298 28.97 1.02 -21.64
N PHE A 299 27.89 1.09 -20.85
CA PHE A 299 26.72 1.90 -21.17
C PHE A 299 26.15 2.69 -19.98
N HIS A 300 27.04 3.40 -19.31
CA HIS A 300 26.74 4.23 -18.13
C HIS A 300 26.35 5.69 -18.48
N GLU A 301 26.32 6.57 -17.48
CA GLU A 301 25.87 7.97 -17.52
C GLU A 301 26.36 8.73 -18.76
N ALA A 302 27.68 8.77 -19.00
CA ALA A 302 28.25 9.56 -20.10
C ALA A 302 27.81 9.09 -21.50
N ALA A 303 27.58 7.79 -21.67
CA ALA A 303 27.10 7.22 -22.93
C ALA A 303 25.63 7.60 -23.16
N ILE A 304 24.81 7.53 -22.12
CA ILE A 304 23.39 7.91 -22.14
C ILE A 304 23.27 9.41 -22.45
N GLU A 305 23.99 10.26 -21.74
CA GLU A 305 23.99 11.71 -21.95
C GLU A 305 24.39 12.08 -23.39
N THR A 306 25.38 11.38 -23.96
CA THR A 306 25.77 11.57 -25.37
C THR A 306 24.60 11.25 -26.32
N GLN A 307 23.86 10.17 -26.06
CA GLN A 307 22.72 9.78 -26.92
C GLN A 307 21.48 10.65 -26.72
N THR A 308 21.24 11.20 -25.53
CA THR A 308 20.07 12.05 -25.25
C THR A 308 20.30 13.51 -25.61
N LYS A 309 21.55 13.97 -25.66
CA LYS A 309 21.96 15.37 -25.86
C LYS A 309 21.26 16.07 -27.02
N THR A 310 21.23 15.48 -28.21
CA THR A 310 20.61 16.13 -29.39
C THR A 310 19.11 16.41 -29.21
N THR A 311 18.42 15.64 -28.35
CA THR A 311 17.03 15.91 -28.03
C THR A 311 16.93 17.04 -27.00
N TYR A 312 17.69 16.96 -25.91
CA TYR A 312 17.63 17.97 -24.85
C TYR A 312 18.14 19.33 -25.27
N ASP A 313 19.13 19.42 -26.16
CA ASP A 313 19.61 20.68 -26.73
C ASP A 313 18.53 21.43 -27.54
N LYS A 314 17.46 20.74 -27.95
CA LYS A 314 16.32 21.32 -28.69
C LYS A 314 15.14 21.68 -27.80
N LEU A 315 15.12 21.22 -26.55
CA LEU A 315 14.04 21.54 -25.62
C LEU A 315 14.26 22.93 -25.00
N PRO A 316 13.18 23.68 -24.71
CA PRO A 316 13.32 24.95 -24.02
C PRO A 316 13.93 24.72 -22.62
N GLY A 317 14.85 25.60 -22.22
CA GLY A 317 15.42 25.61 -20.87
C GLY A 317 14.47 26.15 -19.81
N GLU A 318 13.33 26.71 -20.23
CA GLU A 318 12.36 27.36 -19.37
C GLU A 318 10.92 26.99 -19.76
N VAL A 319 10.02 26.98 -18.79
CA VAL A 319 8.58 26.78 -18.97
C VAL A 319 7.84 28.06 -18.59
N ALA A 320 6.87 28.45 -19.41
CA ALA A 320 6.06 29.65 -19.16
C ALA A 320 5.12 29.42 -17.96
N ILE A 321 5.04 30.42 -17.08
CA ILE A 321 4.08 30.47 -15.98
C ILE A 321 3.03 31.52 -16.30
N ALA A 322 1.74 31.19 -16.13
CA ALA A 322 0.63 32.09 -16.45
C ALA A 322 0.69 33.46 -15.71
N GLU A 323 1.28 33.50 -14.50
CA GLU A 323 1.32 34.69 -13.64
C GLU A 323 2.74 35.09 -13.18
N GLY A 324 3.78 34.90 -14.02
CA GLY A 324 5.14 35.26 -13.59
C GLY A 324 6.23 35.22 -14.66
N THR A 325 7.48 35.29 -14.21
CA THR A 325 8.66 34.99 -15.04
C THR A 325 8.70 33.50 -15.33
N ASN A 326 9.11 33.11 -16.55
CA ASN A 326 9.35 31.72 -16.87
C ASN A 326 10.20 31.02 -15.78
N GLU A 327 9.89 29.74 -15.56
CA GLU A 327 10.65 28.90 -14.64
C GLU A 327 11.72 28.15 -15.40
N LYS A 328 12.97 28.25 -14.92
CA LYS A 328 14.07 27.44 -15.45
C LYS A 328 13.87 25.99 -15.02
N ILE A 329 14.14 25.06 -15.94
CA ILE A 329 14.08 23.63 -15.68
C ILE A 329 15.49 23.07 -15.56
N ASP A 330 15.78 22.53 -14.38
CA ASP A 330 16.98 21.74 -14.14
C ASP A 330 16.70 20.28 -14.51
N ARG A 331 17.46 19.79 -15.50
CA ARG A 331 17.36 18.43 -16.01
C ARG A 331 18.50 17.60 -15.50
N THR A 332 18.21 16.48 -14.86
CA THR A 332 19.23 15.62 -14.25
C THR A 332 18.93 14.16 -14.54
N LEU A 333 19.94 13.42 -15.01
CA LEU A 333 19.87 11.97 -15.12
C LEU A 333 19.85 11.38 -13.71
N ASP A 334 18.78 10.67 -13.38
CA ASP A 334 18.49 10.25 -12.00
C ASP A 334 18.63 8.74 -11.82
N THR A 335 18.01 7.94 -12.71
CA THR A 335 18.03 6.48 -12.61
C THR A 335 18.56 5.87 -13.89
N ILE A 336 19.47 4.88 -13.76
CA ILE A 336 19.88 3.98 -14.84
C ILE A 336 19.63 2.55 -14.37
N LEU A 337 18.78 1.82 -15.09
CA LEU A 337 18.41 0.45 -14.73
C LEU A 337 18.48 -0.44 -15.96
N TYR A 338 19.16 -1.58 -15.82
CA TYR A 338 19.26 -2.57 -16.88
C TYR A 338 18.31 -3.72 -16.61
N PHE A 339 17.60 -4.17 -17.63
CA PHE A 339 16.64 -5.24 -17.44
C PHE A 339 16.59 -6.16 -18.66
N ARG A 340 16.18 -7.41 -18.41
CA ARG A 340 15.91 -8.38 -19.45
C ARG A 340 14.41 -8.48 -19.66
N GLN A 341 14.00 -8.37 -20.91
CA GLN A 341 12.64 -8.68 -21.37
C GLN A 341 12.77 -9.68 -22.51
N GLN A 342 12.17 -10.86 -22.35
CA GLN A 342 12.43 -12.03 -23.20
C GLN A 342 13.95 -12.30 -23.32
N ASN A 343 14.47 -12.38 -24.56
CA ASN A 343 15.89 -12.59 -24.85
C ASN A 343 16.66 -11.28 -25.09
N ASN A 344 16.01 -10.12 -24.91
CA ASN A 344 16.61 -8.82 -25.19
C ASN A 344 17.07 -8.16 -23.88
N THR A 345 18.19 -7.44 -23.99
CA THR A 345 18.76 -6.64 -22.91
C THR A 345 18.47 -5.18 -23.17
N TYR A 346 17.89 -4.51 -22.18
CA TYR A 346 17.51 -3.10 -22.24
C TYR A 346 18.17 -2.29 -21.12
N CYS A 347 18.26 -0.99 -21.33
CA CYS A 347 18.68 0.00 -20.36
C CYS A 347 17.61 1.09 -20.33
N MET A 348 16.99 1.30 -19.19
CA MET A 348 16.12 2.44 -18.93
C MET A 348 16.93 3.55 -18.28
N ALA A 349 16.77 4.77 -18.78
CA ALA A 349 17.30 5.98 -18.17
C ALA A 349 16.15 6.94 -17.86
N VAL A 350 16.13 7.47 -16.64
CA VAL A 350 15.10 8.37 -16.14
C VAL A 350 15.72 9.72 -15.86
N TYR A 351 15.15 10.78 -16.43
CA TYR A 351 15.55 12.15 -16.15
C TYR A 351 14.50 12.85 -15.31
N LYS A 352 14.93 13.52 -14.26
CA LYS A 352 14.11 14.45 -13.48
C LYS A 352 14.19 15.84 -14.10
N ASN A 353 13.04 16.47 -14.30
CA ASN A 353 12.91 17.86 -14.77
C ASN A 353 12.30 18.67 -13.63
N GLN A 354 13.12 19.42 -12.90
CA GLN A 354 12.72 20.17 -11.72
C GLN A 354 12.74 21.68 -11.98
N GLY A 355 11.74 22.40 -11.46
CA GLY A 355 11.74 23.86 -11.47
C GLY A 355 12.83 24.41 -10.53
N SER A 356 13.79 25.17 -11.04
CA SER A 356 14.97 25.65 -10.31
C SER A 356 14.67 26.48 -9.06
N LYS A 357 13.57 27.24 -9.07
CA LYS A 357 13.13 28.09 -7.95
C LYS A 357 12.11 27.40 -7.06
N GLY A 358 11.57 26.25 -7.50
CA GLY A 358 10.47 25.57 -6.83
C GLY A 358 9.25 26.47 -6.62
N SER A 359 8.96 27.38 -7.54
CA SER A 359 7.83 28.30 -7.41
C SER A 359 6.53 27.63 -7.87
N ALA A 360 5.45 27.78 -7.10
CA ALA A 360 4.12 27.48 -7.58
C ALA A 360 3.76 28.42 -8.75
N PRO A 361 2.98 27.97 -9.75
CA PRO A 361 2.31 26.68 -9.88
C PRO A 361 3.10 25.62 -10.68
N VAL A 362 4.41 25.79 -10.91
CA VAL A 362 5.14 24.86 -11.79
C VAL A 362 5.25 23.50 -11.13
N SER A 363 4.77 22.47 -11.84
CA SER A 363 5.06 21.08 -11.53
C SER A 363 6.22 20.60 -12.40
N GLY A 364 7.18 19.91 -11.78
CA GLY A 364 8.21 19.20 -12.54
C GLY A 364 7.63 17.94 -13.18
N TRP A 365 8.48 17.18 -13.87
CA TRP A 365 8.09 15.89 -14.44
C TRP A 365 9.29 14.96 -14.63
N VAL A 366 9.01 13.71 -14.97
CA VAL A 366 10.00 12.72 -15.35
C VAL A 366 9.98 12.46 -16.86
N ASP A 367 11.15 12.35 -17.49
CA ASP A 367 11.30 11.79 -18.84
C ASP A 367 11.88 10.36 -18.75
N VAL A 368 11.42 9.47 -19.63
CA VAL A 368 11.88 8.08 -19.69
C VAL A 368 12.49 7.78 -21.05
N TRP A 369 13.66 7.15 -21.03
CA TRP A 369 14.38 6.69 -22.21
C TRP A 369 14.65 5.20 -22.07
N VAL A 370 14.48 4.44 -23.16
CA VAL A 370 14.81 3.01 -23.19
C VAL A 370 15.73 2.74 -24.37
N PHE A 371 16.86 2.10 -24.09
CA PHE A 371 17.87 1.67 -25.04
C PHE A 371 17.89 0.15 -25.12
N LYS A 372 18.18 -0.39 -26.29
CA LYS A 372 18.29 -1.83 -26.55
C LYS A 372 19.71 -2.18 -26.96
N LYS A 373 20.24 -3.28 -26.41
CA LYS A 373 21.52 -3.84 -26.84
C LYS A 373 21.31 -4.73 -28.08
N VAL A 374 21.97 -4.40 -29.18
CA VAL A 374 21.95 -5.14 -30.45
C VAL A 374 23.38 -5.29 -30.96
N ASN A 375 23.85 -6.53 -31.14
CA ASN A 375 25.22 -6.84 -31.59
C ASN A 375 26.29 -6.07 -30.80
N ASP A 376 26.18 -6.09 -29.47
CA ASP A 376 27.05 -5.35 -28.52
C ASP A 376 27.05 -3.82 -28.62
N HIS A 377 26.13 -3.24 -29.40
CA HIS A 377 25.90 -1.80 -29.45
C HIS A 377 24.57 -1.42 -28.80
N TRP A 378 24.58 -0.30 -28.10
CA TRP A 378 23.39 0.28 -27.48
C TRP A 378 22.78 1.34 -28.39
N GLN A 379 21.51 1.15 -28.73
CA GLN A 379 20.74 2.09 -29.54
C GLN A 379 19.42 2.45 -28.86
N LEU A 380 18.92 3.65 -29.13
CA LEU A 380 17.63 4.11 -28.65
C LEU A 380 16.51 3.19 -29.18
N ALA A 381 15.75 2.57 -28.27
CA ALA A 381 14.54 1.84 -28.60
C ALA A 381 13.35 2.80 -28.65
N ASP A 382 13.13 3.54 -27.56
CA ASP A 382 12.11 4.59 -27.50
C ASP A 382 12.38 5.62 -26.40
N LYS A 383 11.62 6.72 -26.41
CA LYS A 383 11.61 7.71 -25.34
C LYS A 383 10.23 8.32 -25.16
N MET A 384 9.95 8.77 -23.94
CA MET A 384 8.78 9.54 -23.60
C MET A 384 9.22 10.74 -22.76
N LEU A 385 9.06 11.94 -23.31
CA LEU A 385 9.19 13.18 -22.55
C LEU A 385 7.86 13.43 -21.83
N GLU A 386 7.91 14.09 -20.66
CA GLU A 386 6.71 14.33 -19.82
C GLU A 386 5.95 13.03 -19.54
N ALA A 387 6.71 12.01 -19.16
CA ALA A 387 6.24 10.65 -19.02
C ALA A 387 5.29 10.50 -17.82
N GLY A 388 5.47 11.32 -16.78
CA GLY A 388 4.58 11.39 -15.62
C GLY A 388 5.29 12.00 -14.42
N GLY A 389 4.75 11.69 -13.24
CA GLY A 389 5.23 12.18 -11.95
C GLY A 389 4.68 13.57 -11.65
N GLY A 390 5.55 14.43 -11.18
CA GLY A 390 5.22 15.80 -10.81
C GLY A 390 4.79 15.95 -9.36
N GLY A 391 4.90 17.18 -8.89
CA GLY A 391 4.47 17.63 -7.59
C GLY A 391 4.50 19.14 -7.47
N MET A 392 4.18 19.65 -6.29
CA MET A 392 4.24 21.10 -6.05
C MET A 392 5.69 21.61 -6.02
N TYR A 393 5.85 22.92 -6.22
CA TYR A 393 7.13 23.61 -6.08
C TYR A 393 8.20 23.02 -6.99
N GLY A 394 7.85 22.76 -8.25
CA GLY A 394 8.76 22.24 -9.26
C GLY A 394 9.19 20.80 -9.06
N ASN A 395 8.65 20.06 -8.09
CA ASN A 395 9.02 18.65 -7.87
C ASN A 395 8.68 17.81 -9.11
N SER A 396 9.61 16.95 -9.52
CA SER A 396 9.50 16.12 -10.72
C SER A 396 8.74 14.81 -10.51
N GLY A 397 8.54 14.40 -9.25
CA GLY A 397 8.22 13.02 -8.94
C GLY A 397 9.47 12.13 -9.04
N TYR A 398 9.28 10.82 -9.11
CA TYR A 398 10.41 9.88 -9.17
C TYR A 398 9.99 8.54 -9.78
N PHE A 399 10.97 7.82 -10.32
CA PHE A 399 10.78 6.42 -10.70
C PHE A 399 10.70 5.57 -9.43
N ASP A 400 9.65 4.75 -9.32
CA ASP A 400 9.46 3.82 -8.19
C ASP A 400 10.07 2.44 -8.52
N LYS A 401 9.47 1.73 -9.48
CA LYS A 401 9.87 0.36 -9.81
C LYS A 401 9.49 -0.08 -11.22
N LEU A 402 10.03 -1.24 -11.61
CA LEU A 402 9.58 -2.00 -12.77
C LEU A 402 8.67 -3.17 -12.35
N LEU A 403 7.59 -3.39 -13.10
CA LEU A 403 6.71 -4.54 -12.96
C LEU A 403 6.55 -5.22 -14.32
N ALA A 404 6.50 -6.53 -14.37
CA ALA A 404 6.01 -7.27 -15.52
C ALA A 404 4.50 -7.05 -15.66
N PHE A 405 4.05 -6.79 -16.88
CA PHE A 405 2.65 -6.59 -17.28
C PHE A 405 2.13 -7.77 -18.13
N GLY A 406 2.98 -8.75 -18.33
CA GLY A 406 2.83 -9.91 -19.20
C GLY A 406 4.21 -10.44 -19.57
N PRO A 407 4.31 -11.51 -20.38
CA PRO A 407 5.60 -12.07 -20.80
C PRO A 407 6.45 -11.06 -21.60
N ASP A 408 5.79 -10.13 -22.30
CA ASP A 408 6.42 -9.28 -23.32
C ASP A 408 6.30 -7.78 -23.01
N ALA A 409 5.81 -7.44 -21.80
CA ALA A 409 5.53 -6.07 -21.41
C ALA A 409 6.12 -5.75 -20.04
N THR A 410 6.84 -4.63 -19.96
CA THR A 410 7.42 -4.08 -18.74
C THR A 410 6.69 -2.79 -18.39
N GLY A 411 6.01 -2.77 -17.24
CA GLY A 411 5.51 -1.58 -16.59
C GLY A 411 6.63 -0.75 -15.96
N ILE A 412 6.57 0.57 -16.14
CA ILE A 412 7.47 1.55 -15.53
C ILE A 412 6.59 2.47 -14.69
N ILE A 413 6.81 2.48 -13.37
CA ILE A 413 5.96 3.19 -12.42
C ILE A 413 6.68 4.49 -12.03
N ILE A 414 6.01 5.61 -12.24
CA ILE A 414 6.49 6.94 -11.88
C ILE A 414 5.53 7.51 -10.84
N ASN A 415 6.06 7.83 -9.67
CA ASN A 415 5.31 8.43 -8.57
C ASN A 415 5.30 9.95 -8.71
N GLY A 416 4.14 10.54 -8.49
CA GLY A 416 3.94 11.97 -8.28
C GLY A 416 3.20 12.23 -6.97
N GLY A 417 3.23 13.48 -6.51
CA GLY A 417 2.50 13.85 -5.31
C GLY A 417 2.67 15.30 -4.90
N ILE A 418 1.73 15.77 -4.08
CA ILE A 418 1.59 17.15 -3.66
C ILE A 418 1.03 17.20 -2.25
N THR A 419 1.55 18.13 -1.45
CA THR A 419 0.99 18.46 -0.14
C THR A 419 0.83 19.96 -0.02
N HIS A 420 -0.39 20.47 -0.06
CA HIS A 420 -0.70 21.89 -0.01
C HIS A 420 -1.87 22.19 0.93
N MET A 421 -1.65 23.12 1.88
CA MET A 421 -2.70 23.65 2.78
C MET A 421 -3.53 22.56 3.48
N GLY A 422 -2.86 21.52 4.00
CA GLY A 422 -3.49 20.39 4.68
C GLY A 422 -3.99 19.29 3.74
N THR A 423 -4.02 19.51 2.43
CA THR A 423 -4.36 18.46 1.44
C THR A 423 -3.10 17.76 0.99
N SER A 424 -3.09 16.43 1.01
CA SER A 424 -2.01 15.60 0.48
C SER A 424 -2.58 14.60 -0.51
N ALA A 425 -2.04 14.59 -1.73
CA ALA A 425 -2.38 13.63 -2.76
C ALA A 425 -1.11 13.02 -3.38
N SER A 426 -1.16 11.73 -3.68
CA SER A 426 -0.12 11.01 -4.41
C SER A 426 -0.74 10.16 -5.50
N TRP A 427 0.01 9.93 -6.58
CA TRP A 427 -0.44 9.14 -7.72
C TRP A 427 0.71 8.40 -8.40
N ASP A 428 0.32 7.38 -9.15
CA ASP A 428 1.20 6.62 -10.01
C ASP A 428 0.82 6.86 -11.48
N ASP A 429 1.77 7.36 -12.25
CA ASP A 429 1.75 7.32 -13.71
C ASP A 429 2.45 6.07 -14.18
N VAL A 430 1.71 5.19 -14.85
CA VAL A 430 2.21 3.89 -15.27
C VAL A 430 2.37 3.85 -16.78
N LEU A 431 3.60 3.63 -17.21
CA LEU A 431 3.94 3.37 -18.61
C LEU A 431 4.07 1.88 -18.84
N THR A 432 3.89 1.44 -20.07
CA THR A 432 4.31 0.12 -20.53
C THR A 432 5.36 0.25 -21.62
N PHE A 433 6.36 -0.62 -21.56
CA PHE A 433 7.35 -0.85 -22.60
C PHE A 433 7.15 -2.25 -23.19
N SER A 434 6.72 -2.30 -24.44
CA SER A 434 6.43 -3.53 -25.19
C SER A 434 6.74 -3.30 -26.67
N ASN A 435 7.28 -4.31 -27.36
CA ASN A 435 7.64 -4.21 -28.79
C ASN A 435 8.52 -3.00 -29.11
N ASP A 436 9.52 -2.72 -28.27
CA ASP A 436 10.41 -1.56 -28.37
C ASP A 436 9.67 -0.21 -28.39
N LYS A 437 8.48 -0.13 -27.76
CA LYS A 437 7.66 1.08 -27.67
C LYS A 437 7.16 1.38 -26.27
N LEU A 438 7.25 2.65 -25.89
CA LEU A 438 6.65 3.20 -24.68
C LEU A 438 5.22 3.65 -24.94
N SER A 439 4.31 3.35 -24.02
CA SER A 439 2.94 3.85 -24.04
C SER A 439 2.42 4.13 -22.64
N LYS A 440 1.53 5.12 -22.47
CA LYS A 440 0.84 5.35 -21.20
C LYS A 440 -0.21 4.27 -20.99
N ALA A 441 -0.08 3.51 -19.90
CA ALA A 441 -0.96 2.40 -19.57
C ALA A 441 -2.17 2.88 -18.77
N PHE A 442 -1.91 3.60 -17.68
CA PHE A 442 -2.91 4.27 -16.85
C PHE A 442 -2.27 5.28 -15.89
N HIS A 443 -3.13 6.12 -15.32
CA HIS A 443 -2.85 6.99 -14.19
C HIS A 443 -3.78 6.56 -13.05
N ILE A 444 -3.29 6.58 -11.80
CA ILE A 444 -4.09 6.27 -10.62
C ILE A 444 -3.65 7.07 -9.40
N VAL A 445 -4.59 7.73 -8.74
CA VAL A 445 -4.39 8.38 -7.45
C VAL A 445 -4.35 7.31 -6.38
N THR A 446 -3.22 7.24 -5.66
CA THR A 446 -2.91 6.21 -4.66
C THR A 446 -3.20 6.69 -3.24
N TYR A 447 -3.23 8.00 -3.04
CA TYR A 447 -3.51 8.61 -1.74
C TYR A 447 -4.18 9.96 -1.92
N ASP A 448 -5.17 10.25 -1.09
CA ASP A 448 -5.83 11.55 -0.97
C ASP A 448 -6.29 11.74 0.47
N ALA A 449 -5.76 12.76 1.14
CA ALA A 449 -6.13 13.08 2.52
C ALA A 449 -6.18 14.58 2.76
N TYR A 450 -7.02 14.96 3.73
CA TYR A 450 -7.10 16.31 4.24
C TYR A 450 -6.94 16.34 5.77
N GLU A 451 -5.93 17.08 6.21
CA GLU A 451 -5.60 17.34 7.62
C GLU A 451 -5.88 18.80 7.96
N GLY A 452 -6.82 19.00 8.88
CA GLY A 452 -7.17 20.30 9.42
C GLY A 452 -6.48 20.57 10.77
N PRO A 453 -6.83 21.68 11.45
CA PRO A 453 -6.25 22.04 12.75
C PRO A 453 -6.44 21.00 13.86
N THR A 454 -7.50 20.18 13.75
CA THR A 454 -7.86 19.14 14.72
C THR A 454 -7.40 17.75 14.28
N GLY A 455 -6.56 17.66 13.24
CA GLY A 455 -6.06 16.42 12.68
C GLY A 455 -6.77 16.00 11.39
N ARG A 456 -6.60 14.72 11.04
CA ARG A 456 -7.11 14.13 9.80
C ARG A 456 -8.63 14.09 9.79
N SER A 457 -9.22 14.67 8.75
CA SER A 457 -10.68 14.78 8.60
C SER A 457 -11.21 13.99 7.40
N SER A 458 -10.36 13.70 6.41
CA SER A 458 -10.62 12.71 5.37
C SER A 458 -9.37 12.01 4.91
N CYS A 459 -9.50 10.76 4.49
CA CYS A 459 -8.40 9.94 3.99
C CYS A 459 -8.88 8.76 3.17
N ASN A 460 -8.44 8.71 1.92
CA ASN A 460 -8.59 7.58 1.02
C ASN A 460 -7.19 7.09 0.63
N SER A 461 -7.01 5.77 0.67
CA SER A 461 -5.85 5.11 0.10
C SER A 461 -6.31 4.19 -1.01
N VAL A 462 -5.52 4.06 -2.07
CA VAL A 462 -5.78 3.14 -3.16
C VAL A 462 -4.50 2.36 -3.40
N LYS A 463 -4.54 1.09 -3.00
CA LYS A 463 -3.48 0.15 -3.34
C LYS A 463 -3.81 -0.49 -4.68
N TRP A 464 -2.81 -0.74 -5.49
CA TRP A 464 -2.99 -1.50 -6.72
C TRP A 464 -1.84 -2.46 -6.92
N TYR A 465 -2.12 -3.53 -7.66
CA TYR A 465 -1.12 -4.49 -8.07
C TYR A 465 -1.58 -5.19 -9.35
N MET A 466 -0.62 -5.75 -10.07
CA MET A 466 -0.91 -6.58 -11.23
C MET A 466 -1.15 -8.04 -10.76
N GLU A 467 -2.01 -8.79 -11.44
CA GLU A 467 -2.10 -10.25 -11.29
C GLU A 467 -2.23 -10.98 -12.63
N PRO A 468 -1.88 -12.28 -12.75
CA PRO A 468 -2.05 -13.01 -13.99
C PRO A 468 -3.50 -12.98 -14.49
N GLY A 469 -3.69 -12.46 -15.70
CA GLY A 469 -5.00 -12.35 -16.32
C GLY A 469 -5.54 -13.70 -16.77
N SER A 470 -6.86 -13.77 -16.91
CA SER A 470 -7.56 -15.04 -17.24
C SER A 470 -7.17 -15.62 -18.61
N SER A 471 -6.72 -14.79 -19.55
CA SER A 471 -6.26 -15.21 -20.89
C SER A 471 -4.76 -15.53 -20.97
N GLY A 472 -3.97 -15.14 -19.98
CA GLY A 472 -2.51 -15.30 -19.96
C GLY A 472 -1.72 -14.35 -20.87
N GLU A 473 -2.39 -13.54 -21.70
CA GLU A 473 -1.73 -12.61 -22.66
C GLU A 473 -1.27 -11.31 -21.99
N ALA A 474 -2.05 -10.82 -21.02
CA ALA A 474 -1.74 -9.64 -20.23
C ALA A 474 -2.17 -9.88 -18.78
N PHE A 475 -1.56 -9.14 -17.87
CA PHE A 475 -1.97 -9.13 -16.48
C PHE A 475 -3.20 -8.24 -16.27
N ASP A 476 -4.03 -8.59 -15.30
CA ASP A 476 -5.14 -7.76 -14.84
C ASP A 476 -4.61 -6.75 -13.81
N LEU A 477 -5.10 -5.51 -13.87
CA LEU A 477 -4.88 -4.50 -12.84
C LEU A 477 -5.90 -4.72 -11.73
N VAL A 478 -5.42 -4.96 -10.52
CA VAL A 478 -6.25 -5.03 -9.31
C VAL A 478 -6.13 -3.71 -8.57
N ILE A 479 -7.28 -3.09 -8.28
CA ILE A 479 -7.40 -1.85 -7.52
C ILE A 479 -8.14 -2.16 -6.22
N VAL A 480 -7.56 -1.75 -5.10
CA VAL A 480 -8.08 -1.97 -3.75
C VAL A 480 -8.17 -0.62 -3.04
N PRO A 481 -9.31 0.10 -3.17
CA PRO A 481 -9.55 1.27 -2.34
C PRO A 481 -9.67 0.88 -0.87
N GLY A 482 -9.19 1.74 0.01
CA GLY A 482 -9.21 1.56 1.45
C GLY A 482 -9.42 2.87 2.19
N SER A 483 -9.96 2.77 3.41
CA SER A 483 -9.87 3.88 4.36
C SER A 483 -8.43 3.96 4.90
N CYS A 484 -7.94 5.17 5.17
CA CYS A 484 -6.69 5.41 5.90
C CYS A 484 -6.91 6.35 7.11
N MET A 485 -8.12 6.31 7.67
CA MET A 485 -8.50 7.16 8.80
C MET A 485 -7.87 6.72 10.12
N ALA A 486 -7.96 5.43 10.43
CA ALA A 486 -7.30 4.81 11.58
C ALA A 486 -6.52 3.58 11.14
N GLN A 487 -7.20 2.60 10.53
CA GLN A 487 -6.56 1.46 9.88
C GLN A 487 -6.57 1.62 8.36
N ASN A 488 -5.69 0.90 7.67
CA ASN A 488 -5.68 0.80 6.21
C ASN A 488 -6.71 -0.25 5.73
N THR A 489 -7.99 -0.07 6.06
CA THR A 489 -9.05 -1.06 5.81
C THR A 489 -9.43 -1.16 4.33
N PRO A 490 -9.25 -2.32 3.67
CA PRO A 490 -9.68 -2.53 2.29
C PRO A 490 -11.21 -2.55 2.15
N LEU A 491 -11.75 -1.78 1.21
CA LEU A 491 -13.20 -1.58 1.04
C LEU A 491 -13.77 -2.29 -0.18
N GLU A 492 -13.00 -2.44 -1.24
CA GLU A 492 -13.42 -3.12 -2.47
C GLU A 492 -12.21 -3.79 -3.14
N ARG A 493 -12.48 -4.82 -3.95
CA ARG A 493 -11.48 -5.40 -4.87
C ARG A 493 -12.00 -5.28 -6.29
N ILE A 494 -11.37 -4.43 -7.09
CA ILE A 494 -11.78 -4.13 -8.46
C ILE A 494 -10.74 -4.72 -9.41
N VAL A 495 -11.17 -5.49 -10.40
CA VAL A 495 -10.29 -6.07 -11.42
C VAL A 495 -10.56 -5.39 -12.75
N VAL A 496 -9.51 -4.84 -13.35
CA VAL A 496 -9.53 -4.15 -14.64
C VAL A 496 -8.63 -4.92 -15.60
N SER A 497 -9.24 -5.62 -16.56
CA SER A 497 -8.48 -6.31 -17.60
C SER A 497 -7.94 -5.36 -18.64
N ALA A 498 -6.74 -5.65 -19.12
CA ALA A 498 -6.10 -4.89 -20.19
C ALA A 498 -6.90 -4.98 -21.49
N ARG A 499 -6.91 -3.88 -22.25
CA ARG A 499 -7.37 -3.82 -23.65
C ARG A 499 -6.36 -3.01 -24.44
N ASP A 500 -5.73 -3.62 -25.43
CA ASP A 500 -4.69 -3.00 -26.27
C ASP A 500 -3.55 -2.35 -25.44
N GLY A 501 -3.10 -3.03 -24.37
CA GLY A 501 -2.05 -2.55 -23.48
C GLY A 501 -2.46 -1.42 -22.52
N LYS A 502 -3.75 -1.05 -22.50
CA LYS A 502 -4.30 -0.01 -21.63
C LYS A 502 -5.28 -0.57 -20.61
N TYR A 503 -5.43 0.15 -19.50
CA TYR A 503 -6.32 -0.20 -18.41
C TYR A 503 -7.35 0.90 -18.22
N ALA A 504 -8.63 0.52 -18.27
CA ALA A 504 -9.73 1.45 -18.05
C ALA A 504 -9.94 1.66 -16.54
N VAL A 505 -9.04 2.42 -15.90
CA VAL A 505 -9.15 2.79 -14.49
C VAL A 505 -10.44 3.58 -14.28
N PRO A 506 -11.29 3.26 -13.29
CA PRO A 506 -12.47 4.06 -12.98
C PRO A 506 -12.13 5.53 -12.70
N ALA A 507 -12.93 6.46 -13.24
CA ALA A 507 -12.65 7.91 -13.17
C ALA A 507 -12.43 8.41 -11.73
N LYS A 508 -13.14 7.85 -10.76
CA LYS A 508 -13.01 8.15 -9.32
C LYS A 508 -11.62 7.91 -8.72
N PHE A 509 -10.74 7.21 -9.42
CA PHE A 509 -9.34 6.97 -9.01
C PHE A 509 -8.34 7.74 -9.88
N GLN A 510 -8.78 8.63 -10.77
CA GLN A 510 -7.90 9.44 -11.62
C GLN A 510 -7.88 10.92 -11.24
N GLU A 511 -8.81 11.35 -10.37
CA GLU A 511 -8.95 12.75 -9.99
C GLU A 511 -8.09 13.04 -8.75
N THR A 512 -7.10 13.92 -8.89
CA THR A 512 -6.16 14.29 -7.81
C THR A 512 -6.78 15.19 -6.73
N GLY A 513 -8.08 15.51 -6.83
CA GLY A 513 -8.84 16.25 -5.80
C GLY A 513 -8.36 17.69 -5.53
N ILE A 514 -7.38 18.19 -6.29
CA ILE A 514 -6.66 19.46 -6.09
C ILE A 514 -6.81 20.37 -7.29
#